data_AF-A0A5C4W9B1-F1
#
_entry.id   AF-A0A5C4W9B1-F1
#
_cell.length_a   1.000
_cell.length_b   1.000
_cell.length_c   1.000
_cell.angle_alpha   90.00
_cell.angle_beta   90.00
_cell.angle_gamma   90.00
#
_symmetry.space_group_name_H-M   'P 1'
#
loop_
_entity.id
_entity.type
_entity.pdbx_description
1 polymer ?
#
loop_
_entity_poly.entity_id
_entity_poly.type
_entity_poly.pdbx_seq_one_letter_code
_entity_poly.pdbx_strand_id
1 'polypeptide(L)' 'MTDAQLAALKAKADTANTLNALAQAANGHGVTRVQARKAEAALVEAVGTRKANQMKEDALVRSGARPKGVRRFFG' A
#
# COMPACT_ATOMS: atom_id res chain seq x y z
N MET A 1 6.69 15.49 -24.87
CA MET A 1 5.72 14.70 -24.09
C MET A 1 4.38 14.89 -24.77
N THR A 2 3.74 13.81 -25.24
CA THR A 2 2.45 13.92 -25.96
C THR A 2 1.28 13.87 -24.98
N ASP A 3 0.13 14.42 -25.33
CA ASP A 3 -1.07 14.39 -24.46
C ASP A 3 -1.48 12.96 -24.08
N ALA A 4 -1.27 12.00 -24.99
CA ALA A 4 -1.47 10.57 -24.73
C ALA A 4 -0.51 10.02 -23.66
N GLN A 5 0.76 10.45 -23.65
CA GLN A 5 1.72 10.07 -22.62
C GLN A 5 1.35 10.69 -21.26
N LEU A 6 0.83 11.92 -21.28
CA LEU A 6 0.41 12.65 -20.08
C LEU A 6 -0.82 12.01 -19.45
N ALA A 7 -1.80 11.58 -20.25
CA ALA A 7 -2.96 10.81 -19.81
C ALA A 7 -2.58 9.43 -19.26
N ALA A 8 -1.67 8.72 -19.93
CA ALA A 8 -1.16 7.43 -19.45
C ALA A 8 -0.40 7.56 -18.12
N LEU A 9 0.35 8.65 -17.93
CA LEU A 9 1.03 8.95 -16.67
C LEU A 9 0.04 9.28 -15.55
N LYS A 10 -0.98 10.08 -15.84
CA LYS A 10 -2.07 10.38 -14.89
C LYS A 10 -2.79 9.10 -14.46
N ALA A 11 -3.21 8.26 -15.40
CA ALA A 11 -3.88 6.99 -15.09
C ALA A 11 -3.01 6.04 -14.25
N LYS A 12 -1.71 5.97 -14.53
CA LYS A 12 -0.75 5.20 -13.71
C LYS A 12 -0.59 5.80 -12.31
N ALA A 13 -0.52 7.12 -12.20
CA ALA A 13 -0.43 7.81 -10.91
C ALA A 13 -1.69 7.61 -10.07
N ASP A 14 -2.88 7.71 -10.67
CA ASP A 14 -4.15 7.46 -10.00
C ASP A 14 -4.24 6.01 -9.50
N THR A 15 -3.82 5.06 -10.32
CA THR A 15 -3.75 3.64 -9.92
C THR A 15 -2.75 3.42 -8.78
N ALA A 16 -1.59 4.08 -8.81
CA ALA A 16 -0.62 3.99 -7.71
C ALA A 16 -1.16 4.61 -6.42
N ASN A 17 -1.87 5.74 -6.52
CA ASN A 17 -2.49 6.43 -5.39
C ASN A 17 -3.59 5.58 -4.75
N THR A 18 -4.46 4.96 -5.57
CA THR A 18 -5.51 4.06 -5.05
C THR A 18 -4.93 2.84 -4.35
N LEU A 19 -3.87 2.23 -4.91
CA LEU A 19 -3.19 1.11 -4.26
C LEU A 19 -2.50 1.51 -2.95
N ASN A 20 -1.88 2.70 -2.89
CA ASN A 20 -1.29 3.21 -1.65
C ASN A 20 -2.37 3.48 -0.57
N ALA A 21 -3.52 4.05 -0.97
CA ALA A 21 -4.64 4.29 -0.05
C ALA A 21 -5.21 2.96 0.48
N LEU A 22 -5.37 1.94 -0.38
CA LEU A 22 -5.77 0.60 0.01
C LEU A 22 -4.77 -0.05 0.97
N ALA A 23 -3.47 0.11 0.74
CA ALA A 23 -2.43 -0.42 1.63
C ALA A 23 -2.46 0.25 3.01
N GLN A 24 -2.67 1.57 3.08
CA GLN A 24 -2.83 2.29 4.35
C GLN A 24 -4.11 1.86 5.10
N ALA A 25 -5.22 1.73 4.39
CA ALA A 25 -6.48 1.25 4.95
C ALA A 25 -6.37 -0.21 5.42
N ALA A 26 -5.66 -1.07 4.67
CA ALA A 26 -5.39 -2.45 5.06
C ALA A 26 -4.54 -2.57 6.33
N ASN A 27 -3.69 -1.57 6.61
CA ASN A 27 -2.96 -1.44 7.87
C ASN A 27 -3.81 -0.86 9.01
N GLY A 28 -5.06 -0.47 8.75
CA GLY A 28 -5.99 0.05 9.76
C GLY A 28 -5.86 1.55 10.05
N HIS A 29 -5.18 2.31 9.20
CA HIS A 29 -5.12 3.78 9.35
C HIS A 29 -6.49 4.41 9.10
N GLY A 30 -7.10 5.00 10.13
CA GLY A 30 -8.34 5.78 10.01
C GLY A 30 -9.59 4.98 9.65
N VAL A 31 -9.53 3.64 9.68
CA VAL A 31 -10.63 2.75 9.29
C VAL A 31 -10.89 1.67 10.34
N THR A 32 -12.09 1.12 10.34
CA THR A 32 -12.46 0.01 11.23
C THR A 32 -11.80 -1.31 10.80
N ARG A 33 -11.70 -2.30 11.69
CA ARG A 33 -11.13 -3.63 11.36
C ARG A 33 -11.82 -4.31 10.18
N VAL A 34 -13.14 -4.13 10.03
CA VAL A 34 -13.92 -4.70 8.92
C VAL A 34 -13.51 -4.04 7.59
N GLN A 35 -13.33 -2.73 7.59
CA GLN A 35 -12.88 -1.98 6.42
C GLN A 35 -11.43 -2.32 6.06
N ALA A 36 -10.56 -2.50 7.06
CA ALA A 36 -9.18 -2.95 6.83
C ALA A 36 -9.13 -4.30 6.11
N ARG A 37 -9.96 -5.28 6.53
CA ARG A 37 -10.07 -6.58 5.85
C ARG A 37 -10.60 -6.46 4.41
N LYS A 38 -11.58 -5.59 4.17
CA LYS A 38 -12.11 -5.33 2.83
C LYS A 38 -11.06 -4.68 1.93
N ALA A 39 -10.32 -3.70 2.45
CA ALA A 39 -9.23 -3.05 1.73
C ALA A 39 -8.09 -4.02 1.42
N GLU A 40 -7.77 -4.93 2.34
CA GLU A 40 -6.79 -6.00 2.13
C GLU A 40 -7.23 -6.96 1.02
N ALA A 41 -8.48 -7.42 1.04
CA ALA A 41 -9.00 -8.28 -0.03
C ALA A 41 -8.94 -7.59 -1.40
N ALA A 42 -9.35 -6.32 -1.48
CA ALA A 42 -9.30 -5.54 -2.73
C ALA A 42 -7.86 -5.31 -3.22
N LEU A 43 -6.92 -5.06 -2.30
CA LEU A 43 -5.49 -4.93 -2.62
C LEU A 43 -4.93 -6.26 -3.17
N VAL A 44 -5.28 -7.37 -2.54
CA VAL A 44 -4.86 -8.72 -2.98
C VAL A 44 -5.42 -9.06 -4.36
N GLU A 45 -6.67 -8.73 -4.64
CA GLU A 45 -7.30 -8.95 -5.94
C GLU A 45 -6.62 -8.12 -7.04
N ALA A 46 -6.25 -6.87 -6.75
CA ALA A 46 -5.66 -5.97 -7.73
C ALA A 46 -4.20 -6.29 -8.10
N VAL A 47 -3.37 -6.72 -7.14
CA VAL A 47 -1.92 -6.88 -7.36
C VAL A 47 -1.36 -8.27 -6.99
N GLY A 48 -2.20 -9.15 -6.45
CA GLY A 48 -1.81 -10.45 -5.93
C GLY A 48 -1.30 -10.40 -4.49
N THR A 49 -1.38 -11.53 -3.79
CA THR A 49 -1.04 -11.69 -2.36
C THR A 49 0.38 -11.22 -2.01
N ARG A 50 1.38 -11.63 -2.81
CA ARG A 50 2.78 -11.30 -2.57
C ARG A 50 3.04 -9.80 -2.61
N LYS A 51 2.50 -9.13 -3.64
CA LYS A 51 2.71 -7.70 -3.88
C LYS A 51 1.89 -6.86 -2.90
N ALA A 52 0.68 -7.30 -2.56
CA ALA A 52 -0.13 -6.69 -1.52
C ALA A 52 0.59 -6.64 -0.17
N ASN A 53 1.24 -7.74 0.24
CA ASN A 53 2.03 -7.77 1.48
C ASN A 53 3.23 -6.81 1.44
N GLN A 54 3.97 -6.76 0.32
CA GLN A 54 5.06 -5.79 0.16
C GLN A 54 4.55 -4.34 0.25
N MET A 55 3.44 -4.02 -0.41
CA MET A 55 2.87 -2.66 -0.36
C MET A 55 2.37 -2.28 1.04
N LYS A 56 1.84 -3.24 1.81
CA LYS A 56 1.47 -3.02 3.22
C LYS A 56 2.71 -2.75 4.09
N GLU A 57 3.77 -3.52 3.92
CA GLU A 57 5.04 -3.31 4.62
C GLU A 57 5.67 -1.97 4.27
N ASP A 58 5.73 -1.62 2.98
CA ASP A 58 6.22 -0.32 2.52
C ASP A 58 5.39 0.83 3.10
N ALA A 59 4.06 0.68 3.15
CA ALA A 59 3.18 1.68 3.76
C ALA A 59 3.43 1.83 5.28
N LEU A 60 3.73 0.73 6.00
CA LEU A 60 4.13 0.77 7.41
C LEU A 60 5.49 1.44 7.61
N VAL A 61 6.48 1.09 6.77
CA VAL A 61 7.82 1.70 6.81
C VAL A 61 7.73 3.21 6.54
N ARG A 62 6.94 3.62 5.53
CA ARG A 62 6.70 5.04 5.21
C ARG A 62 5.96 5.79 6.32
N SER A 63 5.04 5.13 7.04
CA SER A 63 4.37 5.74 8.19
C SER A 63 5.25 5.80 9.45
N GLY A 64 6.52 5.39 9.36
CA GLY A 64 7.48 5.39 10.46
C GLY A 64 7.30 4.21 11.42
N ALA A 65 6.37 3.30 11.15
CA ALA A 65 6.21 2.06 11.89
C ALA A 65 7.35 1.11 11.51
N ARG A 66 8.45 1.18 12.28
CA ARG A 66 9.58 0.25 12.11
C ARG A 66 9.09 -1.19 12.32
N PRO A 67 9.41 -2.14 11.42
CA PRO A 67 9.13 -3.54 11.66
C PRO A 67 9.83 -3.95 12.97
N LYS A 68 9.10 -4.63 13.86
CA LYS A 68 9.52 -5.00 15.22
C LYS A 68 10.73 -5.98 15.29
N GLY A 69 11.55 -6.10 14.25
CA GLY A 69 12.63 -7.08 14.15
C GLY A 69 14.08 -6.54 14.14
N VAL A 70 14.30 -5.24 13.91
CA VAL A 70 15.68 -4.73 13.65
C VAL A 70 16.46 -4.37 14.92
N ARG A 71 15.88 -4.52 16.12
CA ARG A 71 16.55 -4.13 17.39
C ARG A 71 17.48 -5.20 18.00
N ARG A 72 17.68 -6.37 17.38
CA ARG A 72 18.36 -7.51 18.04
C ARG A 72 19.66 -7.99 17.37
N PHE A 73 20.38 -7.12 16.66
CA PHE A 73 21.69 -7.47 16.08
C PHE A 73 22.82 -6.46 16.35
N PHE A 74 22.58 -5.41 17.14
CA PHE A 74 23.62 -4.44 17.55
C PHE A 74 23.47 -4.03 19.03
N GLY A 75 23.47 -5.02 19.93
CA GLY A 75 23.51 -4.82 21.38
C GLY A 75 24.29 -5.93 22.04
#